data_AF-A0A2N9LVN3-F1
#
_entry.id   AF-A0A2N9LVN3-F1
#
_cell.length_a   1.000
_cell.length_b   1.000
_cell.length_c   1.000
_cell.angle_alpha   90.00
_cell.angle_beta   90.00
_cell.angle_gamma   90.00
#
_symmetry.space_group_name_H-M   'P 1'
#
loop_
_entity.id
_entity.type
_entity.pdbx_description
1 polymer ?
#
loop_
_entity_poly.entity_id
_entity_poly.type
_entity_poly.pdbx_seq_one_letter_code
_entity_poly.pdbx_strand_id
1 'polypeptide(L)'
;MADTQNISLSPQQVQAPASVVVATIAVPAPVSYESPAEGYKKVQTEYEYWTGKLTDTSMQLSYALIAANWAVFGSANSVLHNRYSKWSIALVLFALGVNLFGSWLLGELHRARAVGAETRSSEWNLEWERYKGQTNPRWPFTRSIIAVGRTMRYIKVWFPLIGGGLFLIALLRR
;
A
#
# COMPACT_ATOMS: atom_id res chain seq x y z
N MET A 1 -54.03 -19.87 -57.72
CA MET A 1 -52.86 -20.49 -57.06
C MET A 1 -51.63 -20.08 -57.84
N ALA A 2 -50.97 -19.00 -57.42
CA ALA A 2 -49.63 -18.59 -57.85
C ALA A 2 -49.18 -17.46 -56.91
N ASP A 3 -48.05 -17.70 -56.25
CA ASP A 3 -47.41 -16.86 -55.25
C ASP A 3 -47.02 -15.47 -55.77
N THR A 4 -47.27 -14.43 -54.97
CA THR A 4 -46.58 -13.14 -55.10
C THR A 4 -45.75 -12.94 -53.83
N GLN A 5 -44.45 -13.15 -53.95
CA GLN A 5 -43.46 -12.93 -52.91
C GLN A 5 -43.35 -11.44 -52.59
N ASN A 6 -43.69 -11.05 -51.36
CA ASN A 6 -43.38 -9.72 -50.84
C ASN A 6 -42.16 -9.81 -49.91
N ILE A 7 -41.01 -9.34 -50.42
CA ILE A 7 -39.76 -9.19 -49.69
C ILE A 7 -39.92 -8.00 -48.74
N SER A 8 -40.14 -8.27 -47.45
CA SER A 8 -40.14 -7.24 -46.41
C SER A 8 -38.71 -6.92 -45.98
N LEU A 9 -38.24 -5.72 -46.36
CA LEU A 9 -36.97 -5.16 -45.89
C LEU A 9 -37.07 -4.80 -44.40
N SER A 10 -36.23 -5.40 -43.57
CA SER A 10 -36.14 -5.09 -42.13
C SER A 10 -35.54 -3.69 -41.91
N PRO A 11 -36.18 -2.83 -41.09
CA PRO A 11 -35.60 -1.54 -40.73
C PRO A 11 -34.37 -1.72 -39.83
N GLN A 12 -33.23 -1.19 -40.28
CA GLN A 12 -32.00 -1.06 -39.50
C GLN A 12 -32.29 -0.30 -38.18
N GLN A 13 -32.01 -0.94 -37.05
CA GLN A 13 -32.06 -0.30 -35.75
C GLN A 13 -30.95 0.75 -35.66
N VAL A 14 -31.34 2.02 -35.64
CA VAL A 14 -30.48 3.16 -35.32
C VAL A 14 -30.08 3.05 -33.85
N GLN A 15 -28.82 2.70 -33.61
CA GLN A 15 -28.25 2.56 -32.27
C GLN A 15 -27.95 3.96 -31.70
N ALA A 16 -28.63 4.33 -30.61
CA ALA A 16 -28.42 5.60 -29.92
C ALA A 16 -26.98 5.68 -29.35
N PRO A 17 -26.33 6.87 -29.33
CA PRO A 17 -24.97 7.01 -28.84
C PRO A 17 -24.89 6.66 -27.35
N ALA A 18 -23.93 5.80 -27.01
CA ALA A 18 -23.68 5.32 -25.66
C ALA A 18 -23.53 6.47 -24.68
N SER A 19 -24.38 6.50 -23.66
CA SER A 19 -24.27 7.40 -22.52
C SER A 19 -22.91 7.23 -21.87
N VAL A 20 -22.09 8.29 -21.88
CA VAL A 20 -20.82 8.34 -21.15
C VAL A 20 -21.15 8.23 -19.66
N VAL A 21 -20.95 7.04 -19.09
CA VAL A 21 -21.01 6.83 -17.64
C VAL A 21 -19.82 7.56 -17.05
N VAL A 22 -20.05 8.79 -16.60
CA VAL A 22 -19.14 9.49 -15.70
C VAL A 22 -19.04 8.61 -14.46
N ALA A 23 -17.89 7.95 -14.28
CA ALA A 23 -17.60 7.18 -13.08
C ALA A 23 -17.54 8.14 -11.90
N THR A 24 -18.67 8.33 -11.23
CA THR A 24 -18.71 8.96 -9.91
C THR A 24 -17.80 8.14 -9.01
N ILE A 25 -16.65 8.71 -8.63
CA ILE A 25 -15.78 8.12 -7.62
C ILE A 25 -16.60 8.10 -6.33
N ALA A 26 -17.18 6.95 -6.01
CA ALA A 26 -17.88 6.77 -4.76
C ALA A 26 -16.89 7.02 -3.64
N VAL A 27 -17.10 8.09 -2.88
CA VAL A 27 -16.40 8.31 -1.62
C VAL A 27 -16.72 7.08 -0.75
N PRO A 28 -15.73 6.27 -0.36
CA PRO A 28 -16.01 5.08 0.43
C PRO A 28 -16.73 5.51 1.70
N ALA A 29 -17.84 4.82 2.00
CA ALA A 29 -18.58 5.03 3.23
C ALA A 29 -17.60 4.97 4.42
N PRO A 30 -17.79 5.80 5.47
CA PRO A 30 -16.95 5.74 6.65
C PRO A 30 -16.96 4.30 7.18
N VAL A 31 -15.78 3.71 7.31
CA VAL A 31 -15.63 2.31 7.77
C VAL A 31 -16.17 2.24 9.20
N SER A 32 -17.42 1.80 9.35
CA SER A 32 -18.02 1.48 10.64
C SER A 32 -17.98 -0.02 10.82
N TYR A 33 -17.28 -0.47 11.85
CA TYR A 33 -17.24 -1.89 12.21
C TYR A 33 -18.55 -2.28 12.89
N GLU A 34 -19.15 -3.37 12.44
CA GLU A 34 -20.44 -3.88 12.89
C GLU A 34 -20.38 -4.44 14.32
N SER A 35 -19.20 -4.88 14.76
CA SER A 35 -18.99 -5.43 16.10
C SER A 35 -17.57 -5.21 16.65
N PRO A 36 -17.38 -5.30 17.98
CA PRO A 36 -16.06 -5.31 18.60
C PRO A 36 -15.17 -6.46 18.08
N ALA A 37 -15.77 -7.61 17.77
CA ALA A 37 -15.08 -8.79 17.25
C ALA A 37 -14.51 -8.54 15.84
N GLU A 38 -15.24 -7.79 15.00
CA GLU A 38 -14.76 -7.42 13.67
C GLU A 38 -13.52 -6.52 13.75
N GLY A 39 -13.53 -5.51 14.63
CA GLY A 39 -12.35 -4.67 14.84
C GLY A 39 -11.16 -5.45 15.41
N TYR A 40 -11.42 -6.42 16.31
CA TYR A 40 -10.38 -7.30 16.82
C TYR A 40 -9.75 -8.14 15.69
N LYS A 41 -10.59 -8.81 14.89
CA LYS A 41 -10.18 -9.57 13.71
C LYS A 41 -9.38 -8.69 12.75
N LYS A 42 -9.80 -7.46 12.53
CA LYS A 42 -9.09 -6.51 11.66
C LYS A 42 -7.68 -6.21 12.18
N VAL A 43 -7.52 -6.01 13.49
CA VAL A 43 -6.19 -5.79 14.10
C VAL A 43 -5.29 -7.04 13.95
N GLN A 44 -5.83 -8.24 14.14
CA GLN A 44 -5.09 -9.49 13.91
C GLN A 44 -4.66 -9.65 12.45
N THR A 45 -5.57 -9.43 11.49
CA THR A 45 -5.26 -9.51 10.06
C THR A 45 -4.16 -8.52 9.67
N GLU A 46 -4.18 -7.30 10.21
CA GLU A 46 -3.12 -6.33 9.95
C GLU A 46 -1.79 -6.74 10.61
N TYR A 47 -1.82 -7.34 11.82
CA TYR A 47 -0.61 -7.92 12.43
C TYR A 47 0.04 -9.00 11.55
N GLU A 48 -0.76 -9.94 11.04
CA GLU A 48 -0.29 -10.99 10.13
C GLU A 48 0.28 -10.39 8.85
N TYR A 49 -0.42 -9.40 8.26
CA TYR A 49 0.04 -8.67 7.09
C TYR A 49 1.41 -8.02 7.31
N TRP A 50 1.59 -7.27 8.39
CA TRP A 50 2.85 -6.56 8.66
C TRP A 50 3.99 -7.50 9.01
N THR A 51 3.69 -8.63 9.66
CA THR A 51 4.66 -9.70 9.92
C THR A 51 5.10 -10.39 8.63
N GLY A 52 4.17 -10.71 7.74
CA GLY A 52 4.49 -11.23 6.41
C GLY A 52 5.31 -10.22 5.60
N LYS A 53 4.95 -8.94 5.65
CA LYS A 53 5.67 -7.86 4.96
C LYS A 53 7.10 -7.69 5.46
N LEU A 54 7.35 -7.98 6.74
CA LEU A 54 8.70 -7.96 7.32
C LEU A 54 9.61 -8.97 6.61
N THR A 55 9.13 -10.20 6.40
CA THR A 55 9.86 -11.25 5.67
C THR A 55 10.15 -10.83 4.22
N ASP A 56 9.14 -10.38 3.48
CA ASP A 56 9.30 -9.90 2.10
C ASP A 56 10.37 -8.81 2.00
N THR A 57 10.27 -7.83 2.90
CA THR A 57 11.16 -6.66 2.89
C THR A 57 12.58 -7.04 3.30
N SER A 58 12.74 -8.02 4.21
CA SER A 58 14.04 -8.56 4.59
C SER A 58 14.75 -9.20 3.40
N MET A 59 14.02 -9.99 2.61
CA MET A 59 14.55 -10.60 1.39
C MET A 59 14.96 -9.55 0.34
N GLN A 60 14.12 -8.52 0.15
CA GLN A 60 14.45 -7.39 -0.74
C GLN A 60 15.70 -6.63 -0.30
N LEU A 61 15.85 -6.38 1.00
CA LEU A 61 17.05 -5.73 1.54
C LEU A 61 18.29 -6.59 1.33
N SER A 62 18.21 -7.90 1.54
CA SER A 62 19.31 -8.83 1.27
C SER A 62 19.75 -8.78 -0.19
N TYR A 63 18.82 -8.80 -1.14
CA TYR A 63 19.15 -8.65 -2.57
C TYR A 63 19.76 -7.29 -2.90
N ALA A 64 19.23 -6.22 -2.32
CA ALA A 64 19.79 -4.89 -2.51
C ALA A 64 21.22 -4.76 -1.97
N LEU A 65 21.53 -5.40 -0.83
CA LEU A 65 22.88 -5.45 -0.28
C LEU A 65 23.84 -6.26 -1.15
N ILE A 66 23.40 -7.40 -1.68
CA ILE A 66 24.21 -8.19 -2.64
C ILE A 66 24.52 -7.35 -3.88
N ALA A 67 23.52 -6.67 -4.45
CA ALA A 67 23.70 -5.81 -5.61
C ALA A 67 24.62 -4.61 -5.31
N ALA A 68 24.48 -4.01 -4.13
CA ALA A 68 25.34 -2.92 -3.68
C ALA A 68 26.80 -3.38 -3.51
N ASN A 69 27.02 -4.54 -2.90
CA ASN A 69 28.36 -5.13 -2.75
C ASN A 69 28.98 -5.42 -4.13
N TRP A 70 28.22 -5.96 -5.07
CA TRP A 70 28.69 -6.16 -6.44
C TRP A 70 29.04 -4.83 -7.14
N ALA A 71 28.21 -3.80 -6.99
CA ALA A 71 28.49 -2.47 -7.53
C ALA A 71 29.75 -1.83 -6.91
N VAL A 72 30.08 -2.13 -5.65
CA VAL A 72 31.26 -1.57 -4.98
C VAL A 72 32.53 -2.33 -5.34
N PHE A 73 32.49 -3.67 -5.36
CA PHE A 73 33.69 -4.51 -5.41
C PHE A 73 33.86 -5.30 -6.72
N GLY A 74 32.85 -5.36 -7.59
CA GLY A 74 32.78 -6.26 -8.75
C GLY A 74 33.20 -5.69 -10.11
N SER A 75 33.92 -4.55 -10.16
CA SER A 75 34.34 -3.80 -11.39
C SER A 75 33.38 -2.72 -11.95
N ALA A 76 32.48 -2.14 -11.14
CA ALA A 76 31.65 -1.00 -11.57
C ALA A 76 32.29 0.39 -11.27
N ASN A 77 33.55 0.61 -11.70
CA ASN A 77 34.31 1.83 -11.41
C ASN A 77 33.60 3.13 -11.86
N SER A 78 32.82 3.10 -12.95
CA SER A 78 32.03 4.28 -13.39
C SER A 78 30.89 4.64 -12.42
N VAL A 79 30.29 3.66 -11.74
CA VAL A 79 29.13 3.90 -10.86
C VAL A 79 29.60 4.55 -9.55
N LEU A 80 30.75 4.12 -9.02
CA LEU A 80 31.33 4.67 -7.79
C LEU A 80 32.08 6.00 -7.99
N HIS A 81 32.39 6.42 -9.22
CA HIS A 81 32.93 7.76 -9.45
C HIS A 81 31.83 8.84 -9.50
N ASN A 82 30.59 8.44 -9.79
CA ASN A 82 29.47 9.37 -9.88
C ASN A 82 28.78 9.55 -8.50
N ARG A 83 28.82 10.78 -7.97
CA ARG A 83 28.18 11.15 -6.70
C ARG A 83 26.66 10.89 -6.72
N TYR A 84 25.99 11.05 -7.85
CA TYR A 84 24.55 10.81 -7.98
C TYR A 84 24.20 9.32 -7.87
N SER A 85 25.02 8.43 -8.43
CA SER A 85 24.84 6.98 -8.29
C SER A 85 25.00 6.51 -6.84
N LYS A 86 25.97 7.06 -6.09
CA LYS A 86 26.13 6.76 -4.66
C LYS A 86 24.90 7.15 -3.86
N TRP A 87 24.40 8.37 -4.08
CA TRP A 87 23.19 8.84 -3.41
C TRP A 87 21.96 8.03 -3.80
N SER A 88 21.83 7.63 -5.07
CA SER A 88 20.75 6.74 -5.52
C SER A 88 20.77 5.41 -4.76
N ILE A 89 21.92 4.72 -4.71
CA ILE A 89 22.04 3.43 -4.02
C ILE A 89 21.80 3.61 -2.53
N ALA A 90 22.42 4.60 -1.90
CA ALA A 90 22.25 4.88 -0.47
C ALA A 90 20.79 5.16 -0.11
N LEU A 91 20.07 5.92 -0.94
CA LEU A 91 18.69 6.29 -0.70
C LEU A 91 17.74 5.10 -0.90
N VAL A 92 18.01 4.22 -1.86
CA VAL A 92 17.28 2.95 -2.02
C VAL A 92 17.52 2.02 -0.82
N LEU A 93 18.77 1.85 -0.38
CA LEU A 93 19.10 1.04 0.79
C LEU A 93 18.45 1.61 2.06
N PHE A 94 18.48 2.92 2.23
CA PHE A 94 17.81 3.60 3.33
C PHE A 94 16.30 3.40 3.30
N ALA A 95 15.66 3.54 2.12
CA ALA A 95 14.23 3.30 1.97
C ALA A 95 13.85 1.85 2.31
N LEU A 96 14.66 0.87 1.91
CA LEU A 96 14.45 -0.54 2.27
C LEU A 96 14.63 -0.78 3.78
N GLY A 97 15.65 -0.19 4.39
CA GLY A 97 15.86 -0.28 5.84
C GLY A 97 14.72 0.34 6.64
N VAL A 98 14.24 1.52 6.23
CA VAL A 98 13.06 2.15 6.86
C VAL A 98 11.80 1.32 6.62
N ASN A 99 11.63 0.72 5.44
CA ASN A 99 10.49 -0.15 5.16
C ASN A 99 10.51 -1.40 6.06
N LEU A 100 11.68 -1.99 6.26
CA LEU A 100 11.87 -3.14 7.13
C LEU A 100 11.51 -2.78 8.58
N PHE A 101 12.14 -1.73 9.09
CA PHE A 101 11.91 -1.25 10.46
C PHE A 101 10.45 -0.84 10.69
N GLY A 102 9.85 -0.13 9.74
CA GLY A 102 8.45 0.28 9.83
C GLY A 102 7.47 -0.89 9.79
N SER A 103 7.78 -1.94 9.03
CA SER A 103 6.96 -3.17 9.02
C SER A 103 7.04 -3.91 10.35
N TRP A 104 8.24 -4.01 10.94
CA TRP A 104 8.43 -4.57 12.28
C TRP A 104 7.66 -3.76 13.34
N LEU A 105 7.82 -2.43 13.33
CA LEU A 105 7.16 -1.53 14.28
C LEU A 105 5.63 -1.61 14.17
N LEU A 106 5.09 -1.64 12.94
CA LEU A 106 3.65 -1.79 12.74
C LEU A 106 3.17 -3.16 13.21
N GLY A 107 3.92 -4.23 12.96
CA GLY A 107 3.63 -5.56 13.51
C GLY A 107 3.51 -5.53 15.03
N GLU A 108 4.51 -4.96 15.72
CA GLU A 108 4.51 -4.91 17.19
C GLU A 108 3.37 -4.05 17.75
N LEU A 109 3.05 -2.92 17.11
CA LEU A 109 1.92 -2.09 17.53
C LEU A 109 0.57 -2.80 17.37
N HIS A 110 0.38 -3.57 16.29
CA HIS A 110 -0.83 -4.36 16.10
C HIS A 110 -0.90 -5.53 17.08
N ARG A 111 0.22 -6.22 17.33
CA ARG A 111 0.33 -7.27 18.36
C ARG A 111 -0.06 -6.73 19.73
N ALA A 112 0.53 -5.62 20.15
CA ALA A 112 0.24 -4.99 21.44
C ALA A 112 -1.25 -4.58 21.54
N ARG A 113 -1.83 -4.08 20.45
CA ARG A 113 -3.26 -3.74 20.40
C ARG A 113 -4.16 -4.98 20.47
N ALA A 114 -3.80 -6.07 19.80
CA ALA A 114 -4.53 -7.33 19.86
C ALA A 114 -4.49 -7.93 21.27
N VAL A 115 -3.31 -8.03 21.88
CA VAL A 115 -3.16 -8.51 23.27
C VAL A 115 -3.95 -7.64 24.23
N GLY A 116 -3.92 -6.32 24.04
CA GLY A 116 -4.73 -5.38 24.83
C GLY A 116 -6.23 -5.64 24.72
N ALA A 117 -6.72 -5.97 23.51
CA ALA A 117 -8.13 -6.29 23.27
C ALA A 117 -8.55 -7.62 23.92
N GLU A 118 -7.68 -8.64 23.89
CA GLU A 118 -7.95 -9.94 24.53
C GLU A 118 -7.94 -9.84 26.06
N THR A 119 -6.93 -9.18 26.62
CA THR A 119 -6.74 -9.09 28.08
C THR A 119 -7.74 -8.15 28.75
N ARG A 120 -8.23 -7.14 28.04
CA ARG A 120 -9.18 -6.13 28.55
C ARG A 120 -10.40 -6.04 27.64
N SER A 121 -11.08 -7.17 27.48
CA SER A 121 -12.26 -7.29 26.60
C SER A 121 -13.41 -6.35 26.99
N SER A 122 -13.60 -6.07 28.28
CA SER A 122 -14.59 -5.09 28.75
C SER A 122 -14.27 -3.67 28.29
N GLU A 123 -13.01 -3.22 28.42
CA GLU A 123 -12.55 -1.93 27.93
C GLU A 123 -12.65 -1.85 26.40
N TRP A 124 -12.31 -2.92 25.70
CA TRP A 124 -12.42 -3.01 24.24
C TRP A 124 -13.87 -2.79 23.75
N ASN A 125 -14.83 -3.44 24.41
CA ASN A 125 -16.26 -3.29 24.09
C ASN A 125 -16.76 -1.87 24.41
N LEU A 126 -16.34 -1.31 25.54
CA LEU A 126 -16.67 0.09 25.91
C LEU A 126 -16.09 1.10 24.92
N GLU A 127 -14.87 0.87 24.41
CA GLU A 127 -14.29 1.68 23.35
C GLU A 127 -15.12 1.59 22.07
N TRP A 128 -15.53 0.38 21.64
CA TRP A 128 -16.38 0.23 20.46
C TRP A 128 -17.69 0.99 20.60
N GLU A 129 -18.41 0.84 21.72
CA GLU A 129 -19.66 1.56 21.97
C GLU A 129 -19.47 3.09 21.92
N ARG A 130 -18.33 3.59 22.42
CA ARG A 130 -17.99 5.01 22.34
C ARG A 130 -17.83 5.49 20.91
N TYR A 131 -17.23 4.69 20.03
CA TYR A 131 -16.89 5.06 18.66
C TYR A 131 -17.94 4.64 17.61
N LYS A 132 -18.90 3.79 17.99
CA LYS A 132 -19.99 3.35 17.13
C LYS A 132 -20.81 4.56 16.65
N GLY A 133 -21.08 4.63 15.35
CA GLY A 133 -21.84 5.71 14.72
C GLY A 133 -21.09 7.03 14.54
N GLN A 134 -19.82 7.14 14.98
CA GLN A 134 -19.00 8.31 14.67
C GLN A 134 -18.54 8.27 13.20
N THR A 135 -18.37 9.44 12.58
CA THR A 135 -17.77 9.56 11.25
C THR A 135 -16.25 9.54 11.38
N ASN A 136 -15.57 8.59 10.72
CA ASN A 136 -14.12 8.34 10.80
C ASN A 136 -13.59 8.06 12.21
N PRO A 137 -14.11 7.03 12.91
CA PRO A 137 -13.55 6.62 14.18
C PRO A 137 -12.11 6.11 13.96
N ARG A 138 -11.21 6.45 14.88
CA ARG A 138 -9.83 5.94 14.85
C ARG A 138 -9.78 4.46 15.22
N TRP A 139 -10.76 4.01 16.00
CA TRP A 139 -10.94 2.62 16.40
C TRP A 139 -11.12 1.73 15.14
N PRO A 140 -10.53 0.52 15.09
CA PRO A 140 -9.87 -0.23 16.17
C PRO A 140 -8.40 0.11 16.38
N PHE A 141 -7.84 0.99 15.55
CA PHE A 141 -6.43 1.35 15.56
C PHE A 141 -6.10 2.47 16.55
N THR A 142 -4.83 2.53 16.94
CA THR A 142 -4.32 3.62 17.78
C THR A 142 -3.80 4.77 16.92
N ARG A 143 -3.63 5.95 17.54
CA ARG A 143 -3.02 7.10 16.86
C ARG A 143 -1.62 6.77 16.33
N SER A 144 -0.85 6.00 17.09
CA SER A 144 0.50 5.57 16.72
C SER A 144 0.49 4.69 15.47
N ILE A 145 -0.42 3.71 15.39
CA ILE A 145 -0.56 2.85 14.20
C ILE A 145 -0.87 3.69 12.96
N ILE A 146 -1.83 4.61 13.07
CA ILE A 146 -2.23 5.48 11.95
C ILE A 146 -1.08 6.41 11.53
N ALA A 147 -0.38 7.00 12.50
CA ALA A 147 0.74 7.91 12.24
C ALA A 147 1.90 7.18 11.54
N VAL A 148 2.32 6.02 12.07
CA VAL A 148 3.40 5.22 11.47
C VAL A 148 3.01 4.76 10.08
N GLY A 149 1.78 4.25 9.89
CA GLY A 149 1.28 3.83 8.57
C GLY A 149 1.28 4.97 7.55
N ARG A 150 0.91 6.19 7.97
CA ARG A 150 0.95 7.38 7.12
C ARG A 150 2.38 7.77 6.74
N THR A 151 3.29 7.83 7.70
CA THR A 151 4.70 8.15 7.46
C THR A 151 5.34 7.14 6.50
N MET A 152 5.08 5.84 6.74
CA MET A 152 5.54 4.76 5.87
C MET A 152 5.06 4.91 4.43
N ARG A 153 3.81 5.34 4.21
CA ARG A 153 3.29 5.60 2.87
C ARG A 153 4.10 6.68 2.14
N TYR A 154 4.40 7.79 2.80
CA TYR A 154 5.20 8.86 2.20
C TYR A 154 6.61 8.40 1.84
N ILE A 155 7.26 7.65 2.75
CA ILE A 155 8.62 7.15 2.51
C ILE A 155 8.65 6.18 1.33
N LYS A 156 7.69 5.23 1.26
CA LYS A 156 7.58 4.27 0.16
C LYS A 156 7.34 4.89 -1.20
N VAL A 157 6.72 6.06 -1.25
CA VAL A 157 6.46 6.77 -2.51
C VAL A 157 7.64 7.65 -2.86
N TRP A 158 8.04 8.55 -1.97
CA TRP A 158 8.97 9.62 -2.31
C TRP A 158 10.41 9.13 -2.41
N PHE A 159 10.86 8.21 -1.56
CA PHE A 159 12.27 7.82 -1.59
C PHE A 159 12.62 7.04 -2.87
N PRO A 160 11.86 6.02 -3.30
CA PRO A 160 12.15 5.38 -4.58
C PRO A 160 12.08 6.35 -5.77
N LEU A 161 11.16 7.32 -5.77
CA LEU A 161 11.08 8.34 -6.82
C LEU A 161 12.32 9.24 -6.86
N ILE A 162 12.77 9.73 -5.69
CA ILE A 162 13.98 10.54 -5.59
C ILE A 162 15.20 9.71 -5.98
N GLY A 163 15.30 8.46 -5.53
CA GLY A 163 16.37 7.54 -5.87
C GLY A 163 16.43 7.27 -7.37
N GLY A 164 15.29 6.96 -7.99
CA GLY A 164 15.17 6.78 -9.44
C GLY A 164 15.53 8.05 -10.23
N GLY A 165 15.09 9.23 -9.76
CA GLY A 165 15.49 10.50 -10.36
C GLY A 165 17.00 10.75 -10.29
N LEU A 166 17.62 10.48 -9.14
CA LEU A 166 19.08 10.57 -8.99
C LEU A 166 19.82 9.57 -9.89
N PHE A 167 19.30 8.35 -10.04
CA PHE A 167 19.82 7.36 -10.97
C PHE A 167 19.77 7.86 -12.42
N LEU A 168 18.65 8.43 -12.86
CA LEU A 168 18.52 8.99 -14.21
C LEU A 168 19.48 10.15 -14.45
N ILE A 169 19.63 11.06 -13.46
CA ILE A 169 20.61 12.15 -13.55
C ILE A 169 22.03 11.59 -13.66
N ALA A 170 22.35 10.55 -12.90
CA ALA A 170 23.65 9.90 -12.97
C ALA A 170 23.91 9.25 -14.34
N LEU A 171 22.88 8.63 -14.92
CA LEU A 171 22.94 7.96 -16.22
C LEU A 171 23.11 8.96 -17.37
N LEU A 172 22.34 10.05 -17.38
CA LEU A 172 22.35 11.06 -18.44
C LEU A 172 23.58 11.97 -18.41
N ARG A 173 24.29 12.03 -17.27
CA ARG A 173 25.53 12.79 -17.09
C ARG A 173 26.80 11.93 -17.12
N ARG A 174 26.66 10.65 -17.48
CA ARG A 174 27.79 9.74 -17.68
C ARG A 174 28.48 10.02 -19.00
#